data_AF-A0A858CJX3-F1
#
_entry.id   AF-A0A858CJX3-F1
#
_cell.length_a   1.000
_cell.length_b   1.000
_cell.length_c   1.000
_cell.angle_alpha   90.00
_cell.angle_beta   90.00
_cell.angle_gamma   90.00
#
_symmetry.space_group_name_H-M   'P 1'
#
loop_
_entity.id
_entity.type
_entity.pdbx_description
1 polymer ?
#
loop_
_entity_poly.entity_id
_entity_poly.type
_entity_poly.pdbx_seq_one_letter_code
_entity_poly.pdbx_strand_id
1 'polypeptide(L)'
;MSRTIPISTDVFAAIWAKREEGEDCEDDILRRILGIAGSNKDDQPRQRVHASGGYHDRRNNVHFPQGFEIFRTYKRKDYRAIAQDGNWLRLDTGDLYSTLNQLNTSIAAGAENVWNGNWKFKDESGTIHSIDSLRR
;
A
#
# COMPACT_ATOMS: atom_id res chain seq x y z
N MET A 1 0.79 -16.46 -15.97
CA MET A 1 0.96 -17.45 -17.06
C MET A 1 0.60 -16.77 -18.37
N SER A 2 1.42 -16.87 -19.41
CA SER A 2 1.15 -16.28 -20.72
C SER A 2 0.41 -17.27 -21.62
N ARG A 3 -0.51 -16.75 -22.44
CA ARG A 3 -1.21 -17.49 -23.51
C ARG A 3 -1.22 -16.63 -24.77
N THR A 4 -1.07 -17.24 -25.93
CA THR A 4 -1.05 -16.53 -27.22
C THR A 4 -2.42 -16.62 -27.89
N ILE A 5 -2.94 -15.50 -28.36
CA ILE A 5 -4.20 -15.41 -29.09
C ILE A 5 -3.93 -14.69 -30.42
N PRO A 6 -4.14 -15.34 -31.59
CA PRO A 6 -4.01 -14.67 -32.87
C PRO A 6 -5.18 -13.70 -33.10
N ILE A 7 -4.89 -12.47 -33.50
CA ILE A 7 -5.87 -11.43 -33.85
C ILE A 7 -5.52 -10.78 -35.19
N SER A 8 -6.48 -10.14 -35.85
CA SER A 8 -6.22 -9.42 -37.10
C SER A 8 -5.44 -8.13 -36.86
N THR A 9 -4.74 -7.66 -37.91
CA THR A 9 -3.93 -6.44 -37.87
C THR A 9 -4.74 -5.20 -37.46
N ASP A 10 -5.98 -5.10 -37.94
CA ASP A 10 -6.84 -3.95 -37.64
C ASP A 10 -7.24 -3.92 -36.16
N VAL A 11 -7.49 -5.09 -35.56
CA VAL A 11 -7.78 -5.22 -34.12
C VAL A 11 -6.56 -4.90 -33.29
N PHE A 12 -5.38 -5.35 -33.72
CA PHE A 12 -4.11 -4.99 -33.07
C PHE A 12 -3.88 -3.49 -33.06
N ALA A 13 -4.06 -2.82 -34.22
CA ALA A 13 -3.94 -1.37 -34.32
C ALA A 13 -4.97 -0.64 -33.46
N ALA A 14 -6.22 -1.14 -33.40
CA ALA A 14 -7.27 -0.58 -32.57
C ALA A 14 -6.97 -0.69 -31.06
N ILE A 15 -6.33 -1.78 -30.62
CA ILE A 15 -5.86 -1.94 -29.24
C ILE A 15 -4.78 -0.90 -28.94
N TRP A 16 -3.74 -0.81 -29.76
CA TRP A 16 -2.65 0.15 -29.56
C TRP A 16 -3.10 1.61 -29.62
N ALA A 17 -4.11 1.93 -30.45
CA ALA A 17 -4.69 3.27 -30.51
C ALA A 17 -5.39 3.70 -29.20
N LYS A 18 -5.71 2.73 -28.31
CA LYS A 18 -6.29 3.00 -27.00
C LYS A 18 -5.26 3.19 -25.89
N ARG A 19 -3.96 3.08 -26.18
CA ARG A 19 -2.87 3.22 -25.20
C ARG A 19 -2.93 4.56 -24.46
N GLU A 20 -2.78 4.52 -23.15
CA GLU A 20 -2.63 5.68 -22.25
C GLU A 20 -1.19 5.79 -21.70
N GLU A 21 -0.83 6.93 -21.11
CA GLU A 21 0.51 7.14 -20.53
C GLU A 21 0.77 6.13 -19.40
N GLY A 22 1.92 5.44 -19.44
CA GLY A 22 2.30 4.42 -18.45
C GLY A 22 1.95 2.97 -18.83
N GLU A 23 1.24 2.75 -19.94
CA GLU A 23 1.01 1.39 -20.47
C GLU A 23 2.18 0.98 -21.38
N ASP A 24 2.84 -0.14 -21.08
CA ASP A 24 4.04 -0.59 -21.80
C ASP A 24 3.77 -1.82 -22.69
N CYS A 25 2.67 -2.53 -22.48
CA CYS A 25 2.31 -3.70 -23.29
C CYS A 25 0.81 -3.85 -23.56
N GLU A 26 0.46 -4.67 -24.56
CA GLU A 26 -0.92 -4.95 -24.96
C GLU A 26 -1.77 -5.54 -23.82
N ASP A 27 -1.15 -6.31 -22.92
CA ASP A 27 -1.85 -6.88 -21.76
C ASP A 27 -2.35 -5.77 -20.82
N ASP A 28 -1.61 -4.67 -20.68
CA ASP A 28 -1.99 -3.51 -19.85
C ASP A 28 -3.23 -2.81 -20.44
N ILE A 29 -3.17 -2.54 -21.75
CA ILE A 29 -4.26 -1.89 -22.49
C ILE A 29 -5.53 -2.76 -22.43
N LEU A 30 -5.39 -4.06 -22.69
CA LEU A 30 -6.52 -5.00 -22.70
C LEU A 30 -7.11 -5.17 -21.30
N ARG A 31 -6.29 -5.20 -20.24
CA ARG A 31 -6.79 -5.25 -18.85
C ARG A 31 -7.65 -4.05 -18.52
N ARG A 32 -7.23 -2.84 -18.90
CA ARG A 32 -8.02 -1.61 -18.70
C ARG A 32 -9.33 -1.65 -19.48
N ILE A 33 -9.27 -1.96 -20.79
CA ILE A 33 -10.48 -2.01 -21.64
C ILE A 33 -11.48 -3.05 -21.12
N LEU A 34 -11.01 -4.21 -20.67
CA LEU A 34 -11.85 -5.31 -20.20
C LEU A 34 -12.25 -5.18 -18.72
N GLY A 35 -11.78 -4.15 -18.01
CA GLY A 35 -12.05 -3.96 -16.58
C GLY A 35 -11.49 -5.08 -15.70
N ILE A 36 -10.47 -5.79 -16.17
CA ILE A 36 -9.81 -6.87 -15.42
C ILE A 36 -8.73 -6.21 -14.57
N ALA A 37 -9.09 -5.86 -13.33
CA ALA A 37 -8.16 -5.30 -12.36
C ALA A 37 -6.92 -6.20 -12.22
N GLY A 38 -5.79 -5.71 -12.73
CA GLY A 38 -4.52 -6.40 -12.79
C GLY A 38 -3.37 -5.43 -12.60
N SER A 39 -3.14 -5.11 -11.33
CA SER A 39 -1.88 -4.79 -10.64
C SER A 39 -0.61 -4.43 -11.44
N ASN A 40 -0.06 -3.28 -11.03
CA ASN A 40 1.29 -2.71 -11.22
C ASN A 40 1.52 -1.97 -12.56
N LYS A 41 1.79 -0.67 -12.60
CA LYS A 41 2.37 0.26 -11.61
C LYS A 41 1.71 1.64 -11.68
N ASP A 42 1.74 2.33 -10.54
CA ASP A 42 1.64 3.80 -10.42
C ASP A 42 0.48 4.47 -11.14
N ASP A 43 -0.75 4.20 -10.69
CA ASP A 43 -1.69 5.31 -10.50
C ASP A 43 -2.66 4.97 -9.37
N GLN A 44 -2.91 5.92 -8.49
CA GLN A 44 -3.84 5.76 -7.38
C GLN A 44 -5.28 5.84 -7.90
N PRO A 45 -6.14 4.83 -7.74
CA PRO A 45 -7.56 5.07 -7.62
C PRO A 45 -7.89 5.05 -6.14
N ARG A 46 -8.24 6.22 -5.63
CA ARG A 46 -9.16 6.38 -4.50
C ARG A 46 -10.43 5.56 -4.79
N GLN A 47 -10.45 4.28 -4.48
CA GLN A 47 -11.66 3.48 -4.56
C GLN A 47 -11.80 2.59 -3.33
N ARG A 48 -12.54 3.17 -2.37
CA ARG A 48 -13.50 2.49 -1.49
C ARG A 48 -13.12 1.06 -1.16
N VAL A 49 -12.10 0.90 -0.32
CA VAL A 49 -11.88 -0.38 0.32
C VAL A 49 -13.05 -0.60 1.25
N HIS A 50 -13.75 -1.70 1.04
CA HIS A 50 -14.73 -2.24 1.96
C HIS A 50 -14.24 -2.05 3.40
N ALA A 51 -15.07 -1.45 4.25
CA ALA A 51 -14.78 -1.05 5.62
C ALA A 51 -14.57 -2.25 6.59
N SER A 52 -14.11 -3.38 6.08
CA SER A 52 -13.83 -4.61 6.82
C SER A 52 -12.36 -5.01 6.58
N GLY A 53 -11.44 -4.18 7.07
CA GLY A 53 -10.00 -4.37 6.96
C GLY A 53 -9.24 -3.29 7.73
N GLY A 54 -8.00 -3.58 8.12
CA GLY A 54 -7.15 -2.70 8.91
C GLY A 54 -6.29 -3.48 9.90
N TYR A 55 -5.60 -2.77 10.81
CA TYR A 55 -4.86 -3.39 11.90
C TYR A 55 -5.45 -2.93 13.24
N HIS A 56 -5.78 -3.89 14.10
CA HIS A 56 -6.27 -3.59 15.44
C HIS A 56 -5.24 -4.03 16.48
N ASP A 57 -4.62 -3.06 17.14
CA ASP A 57 -3.83 -3.33 18.34
C ASP A 57 -4.77 -3.56 19.53
N ARG A 58 -5.04 -4.84 19.84
CA ARG A 58 -5.88 -5.23 20.98
C ARG A 58 -5.31 -4.84 22.33
N ARG A 59 -3.99 -4.75 22.46
CA ARG A 59 -3.33 -4.44 23.74
C ARG A 59 -3.52 -2.97 24.11
N ASN A 60 -3.52 -2.11 23.10
CA ASN A 60 -3.64 -0.66 23.25
C ASN A 60 -5.02 -0.14 22.85
N ASN A 61 -5.92 -1.03 22.41
CA ASN A 61 -7.26 -0.74 21.91
C ASN A 61 -7.28 0.34 20.82
N VAL A 62 -6.29 0.29 19.92
CA VAL A 62 -6.17 1.25 18.80
C VAL A 62 -6.46 0.55 17.50
N HIS A 63 -7.43 1.09 16.76
CA HIS A 63 -7.78 0.62 15.43
C HIS A 63 -7.18 1.54 14.36
N PHE A 64 -6.37 0.96 13.49
CA PHE A 64 -5.84 1.58 12.29
C PHE A 64 -6.68 1.10 11.11
N PRO A 65 -7.45 1.97 10.44
CA PRO A 65 -8.30 1.55 9.33
C PRO A 65 -7.46 1.01 8.17
N GLN A 66 -8.08 0.21 7.31
CA GLN A 66 -7.45 -0.22 6.06
C GLN A 66 -6.86 0.97 5.30
N GLY A 67 -5.61 0.83 4.83
CA GLY A 67 -4.93 1.88 4.09
C GLY A 67 -4.29 2.95 4.97
N PHE A 68 -4.37 2.84 6.30
CA PHE A 68 -3.73 3.81 7.19
C PHE A 68 -2.21 3.71 7.09
N GLU A 69 -1.57 4.78 6.58
CA GLU A 69 -0.13 4.86 6.43
C GLU A 69 0.53 5.43 7.68
N ILE A 70 1.58 4.75 8.14
CA ILE A 70 2.50 5.24 9.15
C ILE A 70 3.91 5.31 8.57
N PHE A 71 4.72 6.21 9.10
CA PHE A 71 6.10 6.38 8.71
C PHE A 71 7.01 6.67 9.91
N ARG A 72 8.28 6.33 9.74
CA ARG A 72 9.35 6.57 10.71
C ARG A 72 10.64 6.90 9.96
N THR A 73 11.38 7.88 10.46
CA THR A 73 12.78 8.08 10.05
C THR A 73 13.70 7.36 11.03
N TYR A 74 14.57 6.48 10.52
CA TYR A 74 15.58 5.78 11.33
C TYR A 74 16.91 5.72 10.56
N LYS A 75 18.01 6.11 11.22
CA LYS A 75 19.35 6.21 10.59
C LYS A 75 19.32 6.96 9.25
N ARG A 76 18.60 8.09 9.19
CA ARG A 76 18.41 8.94 7.99
C ARG A 76 17.69 8.25 6.82
N LYS A 77 17.07 7.09 7.04
CA LYS A 77 16.21 6.43 6.06
C LYS A 77 14.76 6.50 6.53
N ASP A 78 13.87 6.81 5.60
CA ASP A 78 12.44 6.81 5.85
C ASP A 78 11.88 5.42 5.55
N TYR A 79 11.11 4.92 6.50
CA TYR A 79 10.39 3.67 6.42
C TYR A 79 8.90 3.97 6.50
N ARG A 80 8.12 3.31 5.66
CA ARG A 80 6.67 3.48 5.59
C ARG A 80 5.99 2.12 5.67
N ALA A 81 4.82 2.10 6.29
CA ALA A 81 3.99 0.91 6.34
C ALA A 81 2.51 1.28 6.31
N ILE A 82 1.69 0.37 5.79
CA ILE A 82 0.25 0.52 5.66
C ILE A 82 -0.45 -0.57 6.46
N ALA A 83 -1.51 -0.21 7.18
CA ALA A 83 -2.41 -1.17 7.81
C ALA A 83 -3.28 -1.84 6.74
N GLN A 84 -3.16 -3.16 6.59
CA GLN A 84 -3.88 -3.95 5.60
C GLN A 84 -4.22 -5.34 6.15
N ASP A 85 -5.51 -5.71 6.10
CA ASP A 85 -6.01 -7.07 6.31
C ASP A 85 -5.46 -7.76 7.58
N GLY A 86 -5.44 -7.03 8.70
CA GLY A 86 -4.97 -7.51 10.00
C GLY A 86 -3.46 -7.36 10.23
N ASN A 87 -2.71 -6.86 9.24
CA ASN A 87 -1.26 -6.81 9.25
C ASN A 87 -0.74 -5.40 8.89
N TRP A 88 0.56 -5.20 9.08
CA TRP A 88 1.31 -4.06 8.58
C TRP A 88 2.12 -4.47 7.36
N LEU A 89 1.81 -3.87 6.21
CA LEU A 89 2.59 -4.00 4.99
C LEU A 89 3.68 -2.94 4.97
N ARG A 90 4.95 -3.36 4.89
CA ARG A 90 6.10 -2.46 4.80
C ARG A 90 6.36 -2.08 3.34
N LEU A 91 6.34 -0.79 3.01
CA LEU A 91 6.30 -0.35 1.61
C LEU A 91 7.63 -0.44 0.85
N ASP A 92 8.77 -0.47 1.54
CA ASP A 92 10.08 -0.56 0.89
C ASP A 92 10.48 -2.00 0.51
N THR A 93 9.83 -3.00 1.11
CA THR A 93 10.19 -4.43 0.99
C THR A 93 9.01 -5.30 0.55
N GLY A 94 7.77 -4.86 0.82
CA GLY A 94 6.56 -5.66 0.61
C GLY A 94 6.30 -6.68 1.73
N ASP A 95 7.10 -6.67 2.79
CA ASP A 95 6.96 -7.62 3.90
C ASP A 95 5.72 -7.31 4.75
N LEU A 96 5.05 -8.37 5.21
CA LEU A 96 3.89 -8.30 6.09
C LEU A 96 4.28 -8.63 7.54
N TYR A 97 3.81 -7.81 8.47
CA TYR A 97 4.05 -7.97 9.90
C TYR A 97 2.74 -8.01 10.67
N SER A 98 2.53 -9.02 11.50
CA SER A 98 1.28 -9.19 12.24
C SER A 98 1.14 -8.27 13.45
N THR A 99 2.21 -7.55 13.81
CA THR A 99 2.20 -6.55 14.89
C THR A 99 3.10 -5.37 14.57
N LEU A 100 2.74 -4.20 15.10
CA LEU A 100 3.56 -2.99 14.98
C LEU A 100 4.95 -3.17 15.62
N ASN A 101 5.05 -3.98 16.69
CA ASN A 101 6.32 -4.30 17.33
C ASN A 101 7.24 -5.12 16.40
N GLN A 102 6.72 -6.13 15.72
CA GLN A 102 7.50 -6.90 14.73
C GLN A 102 7.97 -6.02 13.57
N LEU A 103 7.08 -5.16 13.05
CA LEU A 103 7.45 -4.17 12.03
C LEU A 103 8.61 -3.30 12.53
N ASN A 104 8.53 -2.80 13.77
CA ASN A 104 9.55 -1.96 14.36
C ASN A 104 10.89 -2.69 14.53
N THR A 105 10.87 -3.94 15.00
CA THR A 105 12.09 -4.77 15.13
C THR A 105 12.74 -5.08 13.78
N SER A 106 11.98 -5.10 12.68
CA SER A 106 12.55 -5.24 11.33
C SER A 106 13.36 -4.01 10.86
N ILE A 107 13.22 -2.88 11.55
CA ILE A 107 13.82 -1.59 11.17
C ILE A 107 14.87 -1.16 12.21
N ALA A 108 14.50 -1.18 13.49
CA ALA A 108 15.34 -0.69 14.57
C ALA A 108 16.15 -1.81 15.21
N ALA A 109 17.41 -1.51 15.49
CA ALA A 109 18.27 -2.37 16.29
C ALA A 109 17.85 -2.27 17.77
N GLY A 110 16.92 -3.12 18.20
CA GLY A 110 16.53 -3.27 19.61
C GLY A 110 15.02 -3.28 19.87
N ALA A 111 14.66 -3.64 21.11
CA ALA A 111 13.28 -3.58 21.60
C ALA A 111 12.94 -2.14 22.01
N GLU A 112 12.51 -1.34 21.04
CA GLU A 112 12.00 0.02 21.29
C GLU A 112 10.48 0.00 21.47
N ASN A 113 9.97 0.88 22.33
CA ASN A 113 8.53 1.12 22.42
C ASN A 113 8.04 1.86 21.16
N VAL A 114 7.17 1.21 20.38
CA VAL A 114 6.60 1.76 19.14
C VAL A 114 5.76 3.02 19.37
N TRP A 115 5.25 3.20 20.59
CA TRP A 115 4.40 4.33 20.98
C TRP A 115 5.19 5.55 21.51
N ASN A 116 6.52 5.52 21.59
CA ASN A 116 7.32 6.66 22.06
C ASN A 116 7.43 7.83 21.05
N GLY A 117 6.52 7.93 20.08
CA GLY A 117 6.54 8.98 19.04
C GLY A 117 7.48 8.75 17.86
N ASN A 118 8.08 7.56 17.78
CA ASN A 118 8.93 7.16 16.65
C ASN A 118 8.14 6.96 15.36
N TRP A 119 6.92 6.47 15.48
CA TRP A 119 5.99 6.29 14.38
C TRP A 119 5.01 7.45 14.28
N LYS A 120 4.81 7.92 13.06
CA LYS A 120 4.00 9.10 12.75
C LYS A 120 3.06 8.79 11.61
N PHE A 121 2.00 9.57 11.47
CA PHE A 121 1.09 9.54 10.34
C PHE A 121 0.82 10.96 9.86
N LYS A 122 0.35 11.11 8.62
CA LYS A 122 -0.16 12.39 8.12
C LYS A 122 -1.68 12.35 8.14
N ASP A 123 -2.31 13.39 8.67
CA ASP A 123 -3.75 13.54 8.59
C ASP A 123 -4.19 14.07 7.22
N GLU A 124 -5.50 14.26 7.04
CA GLU A 124 -6.10 14.79 5.80
C GLU A 124 -5.61 16.21 5.45
N SER A 125 -5.17 16.98 6.45
CA SER A 125 -4.58 18.32 6.27
C SER A 125 -3.09 18.27 5.90
N GLY A 126 -2.48 17.09 5.89
CA GLY A 126 -1.05 16.87 5.70
C GLY A 126 -0.22 17.14 6.95
N THR A 127 -0.87 17.42 8.10
CA THR A 127 -0.18 17.63 9.37
C THR A 127 0.33 16.32 9.92
N ILE A 128 1.56 16.34 10.43
CA ILE A 128 2.23 15.15 10.97
C ILE A 128 1.88 14.97 12.44
N HIS A 129 1.34 13.81 12.77
CA HIS A 129 1.00 13.41 14.14
C HIS A 129 1.74 12.15 14.55
N SER A 130 2.05 12.03 15.84
CA SER A 130 2.53 10.77 16.42
C SER A 130 1.39 9.77 16.49
N ILE A 131 1.63 8.49 16.20
CA ILE A 131 0.58 7.45 16.38
C ILE A 131 0.14 7.32 17.85
N ASP A 132 0.98 7.73 18.80
CA ASP A 132 0.64 7.72 20.24
C ASP A 132 -0.60 8.57 20.56
N SER A 133 -0.88 9.60 19.75
CA SER A 133 -2.10 10.41 19.91
C SER A 133 -3.38 9.61 19.70
N LEU A 134 -3.30 8.43 19.07
CA LEU A 134 -4.43 7.55 18.77
C LEU A 134 -4.82 6.64 19.96
N ARG A 135 -4.02 6.57 21.04
CA ARG A 135 -4.29 5.74 22.23
C ARG A 135 -5.22 6.39 23.26
N ARG A 136 -5.99 7.41 22.88
CA ARG A 136 -6.83 8.20 23.80
C ARG A 136 -8.13 7.49 24.17
#